data_AF-A0A5N9G2M7-F1
#
_entry.id   AF-A0A5N9G2M7-F1
#
_cell.length_a   1.000
_cell.length_b   1.000
_cell.length_c   1.000
_cell.angle_alpha   90.00
_cell.angle_beta   90.00
_cell.angle_gamma   90.00
#
_symmetry.space_group_name_H-M   'P 1'
#
loop_
_entity.id
_entity.type
_entity.pdbx_description
1 polymer ?
#
loop_
_entity_poly.entity_id
_entity_poly.type
_entity_poly.pdbx_seq_one_letter_code
_entity_poly.pdbx_strand_id
1 'polypeptide(L)'
;MEAAETLRAESHWRRIRRTRLIGSVAFCGGGIGIAAIFITLMAAVEYPKTPVHLSFTHSLIMGAGAFVPSGFVAGLVTWVISERIETARGILVWVALGFAFGVSFPFVTGFFIPMSTVFVEFADGSVAAGDLFVEVVDSLFRGISVAFSHGAFGVFTGMLGGVFLTLGGWAIDRINSGQSSQFQRYGPPAIAVVLAVVVVTIASFGSAEFLAKLG
;
A
#
# COMPACT_ATOMS: atom_id res chain seq x y z
N MET A 1 5.38 -44.26 -6.10
CA MET A 1 6.14 -43.12 -6.66
C MET A 1 5.20 -42.09 -7.27
N GLU A 2 4.28 -42.49 -8.15
CA GLU A 2 3.32 -41.59 -8.83
C GLU A 2 2.46 -40.73 -7.88
N ALA A 3 1.92 -41.30 -6.80
CA ALA A 3 1.14 -40.54 -5.81
C ALA A 3 1.97 -39.50 -5.02
N ALA A 4 3.29 -39.68 -4.91
CA ALA A 4 4.16 -38.71 -4.24
C ALA A 4 4.50 -37.52 -5.15
N GLU A 5 4.59 -37.77 -6.46
CA GLU A 5 4.84 -36.73 -7.47
C GLU A 5 3.61 -35.83 -7.67
N THR A 6 2.40 -36.40 -7.66
CA THR A 6 1.15 -35.63 -7.76
C THR A 6 0.94 -34.71 -6.56
N LEU A 7 1.15 -35.21 -5.34
CA LEU A 7 1.07 -34.40 -4.11
C LEU A 7 2.10 -33.25 -4.09
N ARG A 8 3.31 -33.52 -4.61
CA ARG A 8 4.36 -32.50 -4.71
C ARG A 8 3.99 -31.42 -5.74
N ALA A 9 3.42 -31.81 -6.87
CA ALA A 9 2.96 -30.88 -7.90
C ALA A 9 1.81 -29.99 -7.40
N GLU A 10 0.82 -30.55 -6.70
CA GLU A 10 -0.31 -29.80 -6.13
C GLU A 10 0.14 -28.79 -5.07
N SER A 11 1.02 -29.21 -4.15
CA SER A 11 1.53 -28.32 -3.10
C SER A 11 2.36 -27.16 -3.68
N HIS A 12 3.15 -27.42 -4.73
CA HIS A 12 3.91 -26.39 -5.44
C HIS A 12 2.99 -25.39 -6.15
N TRP A 13 1.96 -25.87 -6.85
CA TRP A 13 0.98 -25.02 -7.53
C TRP A 13 0.24 -24.13 -6.52
N ARG A 14 -0.22 -24.70 -5.40
CA ARG A 14 -0.87 -23.94 -4.32
C ARG A 14 0.05 -22.82 -3.80
N ARG A 15 1.33 -23.09 -3.56
CA ARG A 15 2.29 -22.04 -3.14
C ARG A 15 2.38 -20.90 -4.15
N ILE A 16 2.49 -21.19 -5.45
CA ILE A 16 2.54 -20.15 -6.49
C ILE A 16 1.26 -19.29 -6.49
N ARG A 17 0.07 -19.90 -6.40
CA ARG A 17 -1.21 -19.15 -6.31
C ARG A 17 -1.24 -18.23 -5.12
N ARG A 18 -0.79 -18.73 -3.97
CA ARG A 18 -0.77 -17.99 -2.72
C ARG A 18 0.14 -16.78 -2.82
N THR A 19 1.39 -16.99 -3.22
CA THR A 19 2.38 -15.92 -3.35
C THR A 19 1.95 -14.87 -4.38
N ARG A 20 1.34 -15.30 -5.50
CA ARG A 20 0.82 -14.36 -6.51
C ARG A 20 -0.31 -13.50 -5.96
N LEU A 21 -1.28 -14.09 -5.26
CA LEU A 21 -2.37 -13.35 -4.64
C LEU A 21 -1.83 -12.31 -3.66
N ILE A 22 -1.00 -12.75 -2.71
CA ILE A 22 -0.41 -11.88 -1.69
C ILE A 22 0.42 -10.78 -2.35
N GLY A 23 1.28 -11.12 -3.31
CA GLY A 23 2.13 -10.16 -4.01
C GLY A 23 1.32 -9.13 -4.81
N SER A 24 0.24 -9.55 -5.47
CA SER A 24 -0.62 -8.64 -6.23
C SER A 24 -1.38 -7.69 -5.30
N VAL A 25 -1.94 -8.19 -4.20
CA VAL A 25 -2.65 -7.34 -3.23
C VAL A 25 -1.68 -6.44 -2.47
N ALA A 26 -0.48 -6.92 -2.15
CA ALA A 26 0.58 -6.09 -1.56
C ALA A 26 0.98 -4.94 -2.50
N PHE A 27 1.19 -5.22 -3.79
CA PHE A 27 1.51 -4.19 -4.78
C PHE A 27 0.37 -3.15 -4.90
N CYS A 28 -0.88 -3.62 -4.94
CA CYS A 28 -2.07 -2.79 -4.91
C CYS A 28 -2.13 -1.89 -3.66
N GLY A 29 -1.90 -2.46 -2.48
CA GLY A 29 -1.85 -1.74 -1.21
C GLY A 29 -0.73 -0.70 -1.18
N GLY A 30 0.42 -1.02 -1.77
CA GLY A 30 1.52 -0.09 -1.96
C GLY A 30 1.12 1.15 -2.77
N GLY A 31 0.46 0.95 -3.91
CA GLY A 31 -0.05 2.05 -4.73
C GLY A 31 -1.09 2.91 -4.01
N ILE A 32 -1.98 2.27 -3.24
CA ILE A 32 -2.95 2.99 -2.40
C ILE A 32 -2.22 3.82 -1.33
N GLY A 33 -1.16 3.30 -0.72
CA GLY A 33 -0.35 4.04 0.25
C GLY A 33 0.32 5.27 -0.33
N ILE A 34 0.88 5.18 -1.55
CA ILE A 34 1.43 6.36 -2.27
C ILE A 34 0.37 7.43 -2.44
N ALA A 35 -0.82 7.06 -2.92
CA ALA A 35 -1.89 8.01 -3.14
C ALA A 35 -2.38 8.63 -1.83
N ALA A 36 -2.54 7.82 -0.79
CA ALA A 36 -2.96 8.27 0.52
C ALA A 36 -1.96 9.26 1.13
N ILE A 37 -0.65 9.02 1.04
CA ILE A 37 0.32 9.97 1.60
C ILE A 37 0.29 11.31 0.87
N PHE A 38 0.13 11.32 -0.46
CA PHE A 38 -0.01 12.57 -1.22
C PHE A 38 -1.26 13.35 -0.81
N ILE A 39 -2.40 12.66 -0.68
CA ILE A 39 -3.65 13.25 -0.21
C ILE A 39 -3.49 13.83 1.19
N THR A 40 -2.97 13.07 2.14
CA THR A 40 -2.85 13.51 3.54
C THR A 40 -1.87 14.68 3.68
N LEU A 41 -0.78 14.73 2.89
CA LEU A 41 0.14 15.87 2.90
C LEU A 41 -0.50 17.15 2.33
N MET A 42 -1.39 17.03 1.33
CA MET A 42 -2.18 18.17 0.84
C MET A 42 -3.23 18.62 1.87
N ALA A 43 -3.88 17.68 2.56
CA ALA A 43 -4.86 17.97 3.59
C ALA A 43 -4.25 18.66 4.83
N ALA A 44 -2.97 18.39 5.12
CA ALA A 44 -2.26 18.98 6.26
C ALA A 44 -1.86 20.46 6.07
N VAL A 45 -2.12 21.07 4.91
CA VAL A 45 -1.76 22.47 4.64
C VAL A 45 -2.76 23.42 5.32
N GLU A 46 -2.30 24.16 6.33
CA GLU A 46 -3.11 25.16 7.02
C GLU A 46 -3.31 26.45 6.20
N TYR A 47 -4.53 26.99 6.27
CA TYR A 47 -4.87 28.31 5.70
C TYR A 47 -3.96 29.40 6.32
N PRO A 48 -3.40 30.35 5.55
CA PRO A 48 -3.78 30.74 4.17
C PRO A 48 -3.00 30.07 3.04
N LYS A 49 -2.19 29.04 3.32
CA LYS A 49 -1.40 28.38 2.27
C LYS A 49 -2.32 27.53 1.38
N THR A 50 -2.11 27.60 0.07
CA THR A 50 -2.80 26.73 -0.89
C THR A 50 -2.07 25.39 -0.96
N PRO A 51 -2.79 24.25 -1.00
CA PRO A 51 -2.16 22.95 -1.18
C PRO A 51 -1.49 22.89 -2.56
N VAL A 52 -0.23 22.46 -2.60
CA VAL A 52 0.56 22.30 -3.82
C VAL A 52 1.13 20.88 -3.83
N HIS A 53 1.17 20.29 -5.02
CA HIS A 53 1.82 19.00 -5.22
C HIS A 53 3.31 19.06 -4.84
N LEU A 54 3.81 17.98 -4.26
CA LEU A 54 5.23 17.85 -3.95
C LEU A 54 6.07 17.91 -5.24
N SER A 55 7.34 18.32 -5.11
CA SER A 55 8.31 18.18 -6.19
C SER A 55 8.44 16.71 -6.60
N PHE A 56 8.89 16.43 -7.83
CA PHE A 56 9.02 15.06 -8.31
C PHE A 56 9.93 14.20 -7.41
N THR A 57 11.07 14.73 -6.99
CA THR A 57 12.02 14.04 -6.12
C THR A 57 11.42 13.73 -4.75
N HIS A 58 10.77 14.72 -4.12
CA HIS A 58 10.11 14.54 -2.83
C HIS A 58 8.94 13.55 -2.93
N SER A 59 8.17 13.61 -4.03
CA SER A 59 7.09 12.66 -4.33
C SER A 59 7.61 11.23 -4.44
N LEU A 60 8.78 11.02 -5.07
CA LEU A 60 9.37 9.70 -5.24
C LEU A 60 9.85 9.11 -3.90
N ILE A 61 10.52 9.92 -3.08
CA ILE A 61 11.03 9.50 -1.77
C ILE A 61 9.87 9.20 -0.81
N MET A 62 8.93 10.13 -0.68
CA MET A 62 7.76 9.97 0.18
C MET A 62 6.84 8.85 -0.32
N GLY A 63 6.67 8.73 -1.63
CA GLY A 63 5.91 7.65 -2.26
C GLY A 63 6.53 6.28 -1.96
N ALA A 64 7.85 6.12 -2.13
CA ALA A 64 8.54 4.88 -1.76
C ALA A 64 8.40 4.56 -0.27
N GLY A 65 8.54 5.58 0.59
CA GLY A 65 8.35 5.48 2.02
C GLY A 65 6.94 5.05 2.45
N ALA A 66 5.91 5.39 1.67
CA ALA A 66 4.54 4.93 1.90
C ALA A 66 4.22 3.59 1.23
N PHE A 67 4.81 3.30 0.06
CA PHE A 67 4.54 2.09 -0.72
C PHE A 67 4.92 0.82 0.03
N VAL A 68 6.13 0.79 0.61
CA VAL A 68 6.65 -0.40 1.30
C VAL A 68 5.80 -0.78 2.52
N PRO A 69 5.55 0.10 3.50
CA PRO A 69 4.75 -0.25 4.68
C PRO A 69 3.29 -0.58 4.34
N SER A 70 2.65 0.19 3.46
CA SER A 70 1.25 -0.10 3.07
C SER A 70 1.15 -1.42 2.30
N GLY A 71 2.09 -1.70 1.40
CA GLY A 71 2.16 -3.00 0.71
C GLY A 71 2.42 -4.15 1.67
N PHE A 72 3.24 -3.96 2.70
CA PHE A 72 3.45 -4.94 3.76
C PHE A 72 2.16 -5.21 4.54
N VAL A 73 1.42 -4.19 4.96
CA VAL A 73 0.13 -4.34 5.66
C VAL A 73 -0.87 -5.08 4.77
N ALA A 74 -1.03 -4.66 3.51
CA ALA A 74 -1.93 -5.32 2.56
C ALA A 74 -1.56 -6.79 2.31
N GLY A 75 -0.26 -7.08 2.21
CA GLY A 75 0.26 -8.44 2.11
C GLY A 75 -0.05 -9.27 3.36
N LEU A 76 0.14 -8.70 4.55
CA LEU A 76 -0.08 -9.36 5.83
C LEU A 76 -1.56 -9.69 6.06
N VAL A 77 -2.47 -8.73 5.83
CA VAL A 77 -3.92 -8.97 5.96
C VAL A 77 -4.41 -10.02 4.95
N THR A 78 -3.82 -10.04 3.75
CA THR A 78 -4.13 -11.06 2.73
C THR A 78 -3.56 -12.42 3.11
N TRP A 79 -2.37 -12.46 3.70
CA TRP A 79 -1.72 -13.69 4.12
C TRP A 79 -2.56 -14.48 5.13
N VAL A 80 -3.26 -13.80 6.05
CA VAL A 80 -4.15 -14.42 7.04
C VAL A 80 -5.27 -15.25 6.40
N ILE A 81 -5.80 -14.81 5.25
CA ILE A 81 -6.90 -15.53 4.57
C ILE A 81 -6.42 -16.42 3.41
N SER A 82 -5.11 -16.44 3.17
CA SER A 82 -4.54 -16.98 1.94
C SER A 82 -4.49 -18.50 1.87
N GLU A 83 -4.87 -19.24 2.93
CA GLU A 83 -4.76 -20.70 2.98
C GLU A 83 -5.75 -21.43 2.05
N ARG A 84 -6.95 -20.87 1.83
CA ARG A 84 -7.98 -21.45 0.95
C ARG A 84 -8.00 -20.76 -0.42
N ILE A 85 -7.04 -21.08 -1.27
CA ILE A 85 -6.80 -20.41 -2.57
C ILE A 85 -7.63 -20.99 -3.72
N GLU A 86 -8.34 -22.09 -3.46
CA GLU A 86 -9.07 -22.85 -4.48
C GLU A 86 -10.45 -22.25 -4.78
N THR A 87 -10.99 -21.48 -3.83
CA THR A 87 -12.26 -20.80 -3.95
C THR A 87 -12.07 -19.30 -3.77
N ALA A 88 -12.68 -18.50 -4.65
CA ALA A 88 -12.77 -17.07 -4.46
C ALA A 88 -13.44 -16.77 -3.11
N ARG A 89 -12.88 -15.86 -2.33
CA ARG A 89 -13.51 -15.41 -1.10
C ARG A 89 -14.67 -14.47 -1.44
N GLY A 90 -15.69 -14.50 -0.59
CA GLY A 90 -16.81 -13.58 -0.70
C GLY A 90 -16.37 -12.13 -0.50
N ILE A 91 -17.10 -11.18 -1.10
CA ILE A 91 -16.82 -9.75 -0.98
C ILE A 91 -16.78 -9.28 0.48
N LEU A 92 -17.58 -9.87 1.38
CA LEU A 92 -17.59 -9.54 2.80
C LEU A 92 -16.24 -9.78 3.49
N VAL A 93 -15.50 -10.82 3.08
CA VAL A 93 -14.13 -11.06 3.59
C VAL A 93 -13.22 -9.92 3.17
N TRP A 94 -13.33 -9.48 1.92
CA TRP A 94 -12.56 -8.35 1.39
C TRP A 94 -12.97 -7.00 1.99
N VAL A 95 -14.22 -6.83 2.39
CA VAL A 95 -14.69 -5.66 3.16
C VAL A 95 -14.01 -5.65 4.54
N ALA A 96 -13.98 -6.79 5.24
CA ALA A 96 -13.31 -6.88 6.54
C ALA A 96 -11.80 -6.62 6.43
N LEU A 97 -11.14 -7.15 5.39
CA LEU A 97 -9.73 -6.87 5.14
C LEU A 97 -9.47 -5.42 4.73
N GLY A 98 -10.35 -4.83 3.92
CA GLY A 98 -10.26 -3.42 3.53
C GLY A 98 -10.43 -2.49 4.73
N PHE A 99 -11.34 -2.82 5.66
CA PHE A 99 -11.48 -2.11 6.92
C PHE A 99 -10.21 -2.24 7.78
N ALA A 100 -9.71 -3.47 7.96
CA ALA A 100 -8.50 -3.72 8.75
C ALA A 100 -7.29 -2.98 8.15
N PHE A 101 -7.11 -3.02 6.84
CA PHE A 101 -6.09 -2.26 6.13
C PHE A 101 -6.30 -0.75 6.31
N GLY A 102 -7.49 -0.24 6.02
CA GLY A 102 -7.79 1.19 6.03
C GLY A 102 -7.60 1.84 7.39
N VAL A 103 -7.89 1.12 8.48
CA VAL A 103 -7.59 1.58 9.83
C VAL A 103 -6.10 1.47 10.15
N SER A 104 -5.42 0.39 9.77
CA SER A 104 -4.06 0.12 10.23
C SER A 104 -2.97 0.83 9.41
N PHE A 105 -3.10 0.91 8.09
CA PHE A 105 -2.02 1.40 7.25
C PHE A 105 -1.63 2.85 7.54
N PRO A 106 -2.54 3.80 7.88
CA PRO A 106 -2.15 5.18 8.20
C PRO A 106 -1.18 5.27 9.38
N PHE A 107 -1.35 4.41 10.39
CA PHE A 107 -0.42 4.34 11.53
C PHE A 107 0.94 3.82 11.09
N VAL A 108 0.96 2.76 10.26
CA VAL A 108 2.21 2.19 9.76
C VAL A 108 2.92 3.17 8.84
N THR A 109 2.24 3.80 7.87
CA THR A 109 2.85 4.82 7.02
C THR A 109 3.30 6.03 7.84
N GLY A 110 2.52 6.46 8.83
CA GLY A 110 2.88 7.53 9.76
C GLY A 110 4.19 7.27 10.51
N PHE A 111 4.45 6.02 10.89
CA PHE A 111 5.73 5.62 11.49
C PHE A 111 6.93 5.86 10.56
N PHE A 112 6.76 5.64 9.26
CA PHE A 112 7.83 5.78 8.26
C PHE A 112 7.95 7.19 7.67
N ILE A 113 7.05 8.13 7.99
CA ILE A 113 7.13 9.51 7.51
C ILE A 113 8.45 10.18 7.94
N PRO A 114 8.86 10.17 9.22
CA PRO A 114 10.11 10.82 9.64
C PRO A 114 11.34 10.23 8.95
N MET A 115 11.33 8.93 8.69
CA MET A 115 12.41 8.29 7.94
C MET A 115 12.44 8.79 6.50
N SER A 116 11.27 8.93 5.86
CA SER A 116 11.14 9.46 4.50
C SER A 116 11.58 10.92 4.42
N THR A 117 11.29 11.73 5.44
CA THR A 117 11.74 13.13 5.50
C THR A 117 13.26 13.24 5.64
N VAL A 118 13.91 12.36 6.40
CA VAL A 118 15.39 12.32 6.47
C VAL A 118 16.01 12.07 5.09
N PHE A 119 15.41 11.18 4.27
CA PHE A 119 15.89 10.97 2.91
C PHE A 119 15.63 12.17 1.99
N VAL A 120 14.52 12.89 2.20
CA VAL A 120 14.27 14.16 1.50
C VAL A 120 15.34 15.20 1.87
N GLU A 121 15.62 15.38 3.16
CA GLU A 121 16.64 16.32 3.64
C GLU A 121 18.04 15.95 3.16
N PHE A 122 18.36 14.67 3.09
CA PHE A 122 19.60 14.18 2.49
C PHE A 122 19.68 14.49 0.99
N ALA A 123 18.60 14.28 0.24
CA ALA A 123 18.54 14.59 -1.19
C ALA A 123 18.67 16.11 -1.48
N ASP A 124 18.16 16.93 -0.57
CA ASP A 124 18.26 18.40 -0.64
C ASP A 124 19.62 18.93 -0.14
N GLY A 125 20.48 18.05 0.39
CA GLY A 125 21.83 18.39 0.90
C GLY A 125 21.84 18.98 2.31
N SER A 126 20.70 18.93 3.02
CA SER A 126 20.56 19.41 4.41
C SER A 126 21.15 18.44 5.43
N VAL A 127 21.23 17.14 5.09
CA VAL A 127 21.87 16.10 5.92
C VAL A 127 23.14 15.61 5.23
N ALA A 128 24.24 15.57 5.97
CA ALA A 128 25.50 15.03 5.46
C ALA A 128 25.48 13.49 5.42
N ALA A 129 26.20 12.89 4.48
CA ALA A 129 26.25 11.42 4.33
C ALA A 129 26.77 10.70 5.58
N GLY A 130 27.65 11.34 6.37
CA GLY A 130 28.15 10.80 7.62
C GLY A 130 27.09 10.72 8.73
N ASP A 131 26.10 11.60 8.69
CA ASP A 131 25.07 11.74 9.73
C ASP A 131 23.78 10.99 9.39
N LEU A 132 23.61 10.57 8.13
CA LEU A 132 22.41 9.91 7.61
C LEU A 132 21.98 8.71 8.46
N PHE A 133 22.91 7.86 8.88
CA PHE A 133 22.57 6.68 9.68
C PHE A 133 21.98 7.06 11.04
N VAL A 134 22.57 8.08 11.70
CA VAL A 134 22.11 8.56 13.01
C VAL A 134 20.71 9.17 12.87
N GLU A 135 20.50 10.02 11.87
CA GLU A 135 19.21 10.64 11.60
C GLU A 135 18.12 9.60 11.26
N VAL A 136 18.46 8.54 10.52
CA VAL A 136 17.52 7.43 10.26
C VAL A 136 17.14 6.73 11.56
N VAL A 137 18.09 6.43 12.44
CA VAL A 137 17.79 5.78 13.74
C VAL A 137 16.92 6.69 14.61
N ASP A 138 17.25 7.98 14.71
CA ASP A 138 16.47 8.96 15.47
C ASP A 138 15.05 9.12 14.90
N SER A 139 14.92 9.06 13.57
CA SER A 139 13.63 9.15 12.89
C SER A 139 12.70 7.98 13.26
N LEU A 140 13.21 6.79 13.58
CA LEU A 140 12.38 5.65 14.01
C LEU A 140 11.75 5.92 15.39
N PHE A 141 12.48 6.57 16.29
CA PHE A 141 11.94 6.96 17.60
C PHE A 141 10.90 8.07 17.46
N ARG A 142 11.16 9.08 16.62
CA ARG A 142 10.16 10.11 16.28
C ARG A 142 8.93 9.48 15.61
N GLY A 143 9.15 8.45 14.80
CA GLY A 143 8.13 7.67 14.09
C GLY A 143 7.01 7.18 14.99
N ILE A 144 7.29 6.80 16.24
CA ILE A 144 6.25 6.35 17.18
C ILE A 144 5.21 7.46 17.42
N SER A 145 5.66 8.69 17.69
CA SER A 145 4.76 9.83 17.93
C SER A 145 4.02 10.27 16.66
N VAL A 146 4.69 10.22 15.52
CA VAL A 146 4.10 10.57 14.22
C VAL A 146 3.09 9.51 13.76
N ALA A 147 3.32 8.23 14.07
CA ALA A 147 2.40 7.15 13.77
C ALA A 147 1.00 7.39 14.37
N PHE A 148 0.93 7.87 15.61
CA PHE A 148 -0.37 8.14 16.26
C PHE A 148 -1.04 9.40 15.74
N SER A 149 -0.29 10.50 15.58
CA SER A 149 -0.85 11.76 15.07
C SER A 149 -1.28 11.62 13.61
N HIS A 150 -0.38 11.19 12.74
CA HIS A 150 -0.68 10.95 11.34
C HIS A 150 -1.71 9.82 11.17
N GLY A 151 -1.62 8.76 11.96
CA GLY A 151 -2.59 7.67 11.93
C GLY A 151 -4.00 8.14 12.25
N ALA A 152 -4.18 8.94 13.29
CA ALA A 152 -5.49 9.47 13.70
C ALA A 152 -6.11 10.39 12.65
N PHE A 153 -5.35 11.33 12.08
CA PHE A 153 -5.84 12.20 11.01
C PHE A 153 -6.05 11.44 9.69
N GLY A 154 -5.18 10.47 9.41
CA GLY A 154 -5.20 9.70 8.18
C GLY A 154 -6.22 8.56 8.15
N VAL A 155 -7.01 8.30 9.21
CA VAL A 155 -8.00 7.21 9.22
C VAL A 155 -9.05 7.41 8.13
N PHE A 156 -9.50 8.63 7.87
CA PHE A 156 -10.52 8.88 6.84
C PHE A 156 -10.00 8.55 5.43
N THR A 157 -8.85 9.10 5.04
CA THR A 157 -8.12 8.72 3.81
C THR A 157 -7.83 7.21 3.79
N GLY A 158 -7.51 6.67 4.96
CA GLY A 158 -7.24 5.26 5.17
C GLY A 158 -8.44 4.38 4.80
N MET A 159 -9.62 4.74 5.27
CA MET A 159 -10.87 4.08 4.97
C MET A 159 -11.22 4.14 3.48
N LEU A 160 -10.98 5.27 2.81
CA LEU A 160 -11.11 5.36 1.35
C LEU A 160 -10.15 4.39 0.65
N GLY A 161 -8.89 4.34 1.09
CA GLY A 161 -7.92 3.36 0.62
C GLY A 161 -8.38 1.91 0.87
N GLY A 162 -9.03 1.66 2.00
CA GLY A 162 -9.65 0.38 2.34
C GLY A 162 -10.72 -0.06 1.34
N VAL A 163 -11.57 0.87 0.86
CA VAL A 163 -12.55 0.60 -0.19
C VAL A 163 -11.87 0.18 -1.50
N PHE A 164 -10.82 0.90 -1.90
CA PHE A 164 -10.04 0.53 -3.10
C PHE A 164 -9.38 -0.85 -2.94
N LEU A 165 -8.83 -1.15 -1.77
CA LEU A 165 -8.25 -2.46 -1.50
C LEU A 165 -9.31 -3.57 -1.49
N THR A 166 -10.50 -3.32 -0.96
CA THR A 166 -11.62 -4.28 -1.02
C THR A 166 -11.98 -4.63 -2.45
N LEU A 167 -12.18 -3.61 -3.30
CA LEU A 167 -12.57 -3.82 -4.70
C LEU A 167 -11.45 -4.48 -5.50
N GLY A 168 -10.22 -3.96 -5.37
CA GLY A 168 -9.04 -4.49 -6.04
C GLY A 168 -8.73 -5.92 -5.59
N GLY A 169 -8.67 -6.17 -4.28
CA GLY A 169 -8.42 -7.47 -3.70
C GLY A 169 -9.47 -8.51 -4.10
N TRP A 170 -10.76 -8.16 -4.06
CA TRP A 170 -11.83 -9.04 -4.52
C TRP A 170 -11.71 -9.41 -6.01
N ALA A 171 -11.40 -8.43 -6.88
CA ALA A 171 -11.20 -8.68 -8.30
C ALA A 171 -9.98 -9.58 -8.56
N ILE A 172 -8.85 -9.28 -7.91
CA ILE A 172 -7.61 -10.06 -7.98
C ILE A 172 -7.87 -11.50 -7.53
N ASP A 173 -8.57 -11.70 -6.42
CA ASP A 173 -8.87 -13.01 -5.85
C ASP A 173 -9.75 -13.86 -6.76
N ARG A 174 -10.79 -13.25 -7.34
CA ARG A 174 -11.72 -13.94 -8.24
C ARG A 174 -11.00 -14.46 -9.48
N ILE A 175 -10.12 -13.66 -10.07
CA ILE A 175 -9.31 -14.07 -11.22
C ILE A 175 -8.22 -15.06 -10.81
N ASN A 176 -7.64 -14.90 -9.62
CA ASN A 176 -6.65 -15.83 -9.09
C ASN A 176 -7.23 -17.22 -8.81
N SER A 177 -8.52 -17.34 -8.52
CA SER A 177 -9.23 -18.62 -8.36
C SER A 177 -9.77 -19.24 -9.66
N GLY A 178 -9.70 -18.51 -10.78
CA GLY A 178 -10.29 -18.93 -12.06
C GLY A 178 -9.63 -20.19 -12.65
N GLN A 179 -10.37 -20.89 -13.53
CA GLN A 179 -9.90 -22.12 -14.17
C GLN A 179 -8.97 -21.89 -15.36
N SER A 180 -9.00 -20.70 -15.98
CA SER A 180 -8.15 -20.39 -17.13
C SER A 180 -6.71 -20.08 -16.72
N SER A 181 -5.78 -20.97 -17.07
CA SER A 181 -4.35 -20.90 -16.70
C SER A 181 -3.69 -19.54 -17.05
N GLN A 182 -3.99 -18.96 -18.22
CA GLN A 182 -3.39 -17.69 -18.66
C GLN A 182 -3.92 -16.50 -17.86
N PHE A 183 -5.25 -16.36 -17.75
CA PHE A 183 -5.88 -15.28 -16.98
C PHE A 183 -5.50 -15.35 -15.51
N GLN A 184 -5.38 -16.56 -14.98
CA GLN A 184 -4.98 -16.76 -13.60
C GLN A 184 -3.52 -16.33 -13.36
N ARG A 185 -2.62 -16.53 -14.33
CA ARG A 185 -1.19 -16.21 -14.21
C ARG A 185 -0.91 -14.71 -14.30
N TYR A 186 -1.52 -14.02 -15.26
CA TYR A 186 -1.21 -12.62 -15.56
C TYR A 186 -2.27 -11.62 -15.11
N GLY A 187 -3.52 -12.06 -14.89
CA GLY A 187 -4.61 -11.19 -14.47
C GLY A 187 -4.42 -10.55 -13.09
N PRO A 188 -4.07 -11.31 -12.02
CA PRO A 188 -3.86 -10.75 -10.69
C PRO A 188 -2.81 -9.61 -10.66
N PRO A 189 -1.58 -9.79 -11.19
CA PRO A 189 -0.61 -8.70 -11.21
C PRO A 189 -1.02 -7.56 -12.16
N ALA A 190 -1.67 -7.84 -13.29
CA ALA A 190 -2.13 -6.79 -14.20
C ALA A 190 -3.15 -5.87 -13.53
N ILE A 191 -4.14 -6.42 -12.81
CA ILE A 191 -5.13 -5.61 -12.08
C ILE A 191 -4.48 -4.82 -10.96
N ALA A 192 -3.54 -5.42 -10.22
CA ALA A 192 -2.82 -4.71 -9.18
C ALA A 192 -2.05 -3.50 -9.74
N VAL A 193 -1.35 -3.67 -10.87
CA VAL A 193 -0.61 -2.60 -11.53
C VAL A 193 -1.57 -1.53 -12.05
N VAL A 194 -2.64 -1.91 -12.75
CA VAL A 194 -3.62 -0.96 -13.29
C VAL A 194 -4.25 -0.15 -12.16
N LEU A 195 -4.70 -0.79 -11.08
CA LEU A 195 -5.30 -0.09 -9.95
C LEU A 195 -4.30 0.85 -9.27
N ALA A 196 -3.07 0.39 -9.02
CA ALA A 196 -2.02 1.21 -8.43
C ALA A 196 -1.72 2.45 -9.29
N VAL A 197 -1.55 2.26 -10.61
CA VAL A 197 -1.31 3.37 -11.55
C VAL A 197 -2.49 4.35 -11.56
N VAL A 198 -3.72 3.86 -11.61
CA VAL A 198 -4.92 4.72 -11.63
C VAL A 198 -5.01 5.57 -10.35
N VAL A 199 -4.89 4.95 -9.18
CA VAL A 199 -5.03 5.65 -7.90
C VAL A 199 -3.87 6.64 -7.69
N VAL A 200 -2.63 6.26 -8.03
CA VAL A 200 -1.47 7.18 -7.97
C VAL A 200 -1.63 8.33 -8.95
N THR A 201 -2.07 8.09 -10.18
CA THR A 201 -2.28 9.14 -11.18
C THR A 201 -3.34 10.14 -10.71
N ILE A 202 -4.44 9.67 -10.13
CA ILE A 202 -5.46 10.55 -9.54
C ILE A 202 -4.86 11.41 -8.43
N ALA A 203 -4.06 10.82 -7.54
CA ALA A 203 -3.44 11.55 -6.44
C ALA A 203 -2.34 12.54 -6.89
N SER A 204 -1.62 12.25 -7.98
CA SER A 204 -0.54 13.10 -8.49
C SER A 204 -1.02 14.23 -9.40
N PHE A 205 -2.13 14.04 -10.12
CA PHE A 205 -2.60 15.01 -11.13
C PHE A 205 -3.99 15.57 -10.84
N GLY A 206 -4.69 15.06 -9.83
CA GLY A 206 -5.95 15.63 -9.38
C GLY A 206 -5.79 17.06 -8.87
N SER A 207 -6.87 17.83 -8.84
CA SER A 207 -6.83 19.18 -8.29
C SER A 207 -6.50 19.14 -6.80
N ALA A 208 -5.49 19.90 -6.39
CA ALA A 208 -4.99 19.89 -5.02
C ALA A 208 -6.09 20.25 -4.00
N GLU A 209 -7.01 21.17 -4.36
CA GLU A 209 -8.17 21.53 -3.54
C GLU A 209 -9.17 20.39 -3.37
N PHE A 210 -9.36 19.55 -4.38
CA PHE A 210 -10.23 18.38 -4.27
C PHE A 210 -9.58 17.32 -3.41
N LEU A 211 -8.29 17.04 -3.65
CA LEU A 211 -7.55 16.03 -2.93
C LEU A 211 -7.38 16.40 -1.44
N ALA A 212 -7.15 17.67 -1.12
CA ALA A 212 -7.08 18.13 0.26
C ALA A 212 -8.38 17.93 1.06
N LYS A 213 -9.55 17.81 0.40
CA LYS A 213 -10.83 17.50 1.05
C LYS A 213 -11.03 16.00 1.33
N LEU A 214 -10.17 15.15 0.77
CA LEU A 214 -10.23 13.69 0.94
C LEU A 214 -9.36 13.19 2.09
N GLY A 215 -8.61 14.07 2.75
CA GLY A 215 -7.90 13.80 4.00
C GLY A 215 -8.44 14.64 5.13
#